data_AF-A0A0C9T3L1-F1
#
_entry.id   AF-A0A0C9T3L1-F1
#
_cell.length_a   1.000
_cell.length_b   1.000
_cell.length_c   1.000
_cell.angle_alpha   90.00
_cell.angle_beta   90.00
_cell.angle_gamma   90.00
#
_symmetry.space_group_name_H-M   'P 1'
#
loop_
_entity.id
_entity.type
_entity.pdbx_description
1 polymer ?
#
loop_
_entity_poly.entity_id
_entity_poly.type
_entity_poly.pdbx_seq_one_letter_code
_entity_poly.pdbx_strand_id
1 'polypeptide(L)'
;MTSTSNFERYILPTREVIQDRVNDAFGCVPCKFQIEAAMAFLRGKDVTLIAPGKTLAYWIALLFNNNDMVVIVTSLNVLGEQTQVQLEEAGVKSIMLNKENVTKKTYKVHFYLEN
;
A
#
# COMPACT_ATOMS: atom_id res chain seq x y z
N MET A 1 -11.22 -23.64 22.66
CA MET A 1 -11.48 -22.20 22.45
C MET A 1 -10.22 -21.43 22.80
N THR A 2 -9.35 -21.23 21.84
CA THR A 2 -8.27 -20.23 21.88
C THR A 2 -8.17 -19.72 20.45
N SER A 3 -8.93 -18.65 20.17
CA SER A 3 -8.79 -17.88 18.95
C SER A 3 -7.48 -17.10 19.09
N THR A 4 -6.38 -17.72 18.70
CA THR A 4 -5.12 -17.01 18.46
C THR A 4 -5.37 -16.10 17.27
N SER A 5 -5.57 -14.81 17.53
CA SER A 5 -5.68 -13.81 16.51
C SER A 5 -4.35 -13.76 15.73
N ASN A 6 -4.39 -13.95 14.41
CA ASN A 6 -3.23 -14.02 13.51
C ASN A 6 -2.44 -12.68 13.38
N PHE A 7 -2.43 -11.82 14.40
CA PHE A 7 -1.80 -10.50 14.39
C PHE A 7 -0.36 -10.48 14.96
N GLU A 8 0.19 -11.63 15.36
CA GLU A 8 1.61 -11.79 15.72
C GLU A 8 2.37 -12.35 14.49
N ARG A 9 3.38 -11.75 13.86
CA ARG A 9 4.33 -10.67 14.17
C ARG A 9 4.74 -10.01 12.84
N TYR A 10 4.33 -8.77 12.57
CA TYR A 10 5.03 -7.97 11.56
C TYR A 10 6.26 -7.35 12.23
N ILE A 11 7.46 -7.65 11.73
CA ILE A 11 8.66 -6.91 12.13
C ILE A 11 8.47 -5.51 11.60
N LEU A 12 8.17 -4.56 12.50
CA LEU A 12 8.02 -3.17 12.12
C LEU A 12 9.39 -2.64 11.67
N PRO A 13 9.48 -2.01 10.49
CA PRO A 13 10.73 -1.43 10.02
C PRO A 13 11.15 -0.26 10.93
N THR A 14 12.46 -0.01 11.01
CA THR A 14 12.95 1.21 11.66
C THR A 14 12.71 2.42 10.75
N ARG A 15 12.88 3.62 11.29
CA ARG A 15 12.71 4.86 10.52
C ARG A 15 13.71 4.95 9.37
N GLU A 16 14.94 4.52 9.62
CA GLU A 16 16.04 4.52 8.66
C GLU A 16 15.71 3.57 7.51
N VAL A 17 15.27 2.35 7.82
CA VAL A 17 14.81 1.38 6.81
C VAL A 17 13.66 1.93 5.97
N ILE A 18 12.70 2.63 6.60
CA ILE A 18 11.62 3.31 5.86
C ILE A 18 12.19 4.36 4.92
N GLN A 19 13.09 5.22 5.39
CA GLN A 19 13.66 6.29 4.59
C GLN A 19 14.43 5.75 3.39
N ASP A 20 15.30 4.75 3.60
CA ASP A 20 16.07 4.12 2.54
C ASP A 20 15.15 3.52 1.49
N ARG A 21 14.13 2.75 1.91
CA ARG A 21 13.22 2.14 0.95
C ARG A 21 12.34 3.12 0.18
N VAL A 22 11.93 4.21 0.81
CA VAL A 22 11.16 5.26 0.13
C VAL A 22 12.02 6.00 -0.88
N ASN A 23 13.28 6.25 -0.55
CA ASN A 23 14.21 6.87 -1.49
C ASN A 23 14.47 5.94 -2.69
N ASP A 24 14.68 4.65 -2.45
CA ASP A 24 14.86 3.65 -3.51
C ASP A 24 13.64 3.56 -4.44
N ALA A 25 12.43 3.54 -3.87
CA ALA A 25 11.20 3.31 -4.63
C ALA A 25 10.62 4.58 -5.28
N PHE A 26 10.77 5.74 -4.64
CA PHE A 26 10.08 6.98 -5.02
C PHE A 26 11.02 8.18 -5.18
N GLY A 27 12.33 8.04 -4.95
CA GLY A 27 13.31 9.11 -5.11
C GLY A 27 13.10 10.31 -4.17
N CYS A 28 12.46 10.11 -3.02
CA CYS A 28 12.17 11.16 -2.05
C CYS A 28 12.42 10.73 -0.61
N VAL A 29 12.45 11.71 0.31
CA VAL A 29 12.60 11.47 1.75
C VAL A 29 11.26 11.72 2.45
N PRO A 30 10.72 10.73 3.17
CA PRO A 30 9.45 10.90 3.87
C PRO A 30 9.60 11.78 5.12
N CYS A 31 8.60 12.61 5.39
CA CYS A 31 8.56 13.43 6.60
C CYS A 31 8.13 12.60 7.82
N LYS A 32 8.38 13.13 9.02
CA LYS A 32 8.05 12.47 10.29
C LYS A 32 6.58 12.02 10.36
N PHE A 33 5.65 12.87 9.94
CA PHE A 33 4.22 12.55 9.93
C PHE A 33 3.90 11.35 9.04
N GLN A 34 4.49 11.28 7.83
CA GLN A 34 4.25 10.18 6.90
C GLN A 34 4.78 8.86 7.45
N ILE A 35 5.97 8.88 8.08
CA ILE A 35 6.56 7.70 8.73
C ILE A 35 5.69 7.23 9.90
N GLU A 36 5.23 8.15 10.76
CA GLU A 36 4.40 7.80 11.92
C GLU A 36 3.03 7.24 11.49
N ALA A 37 2.43 7.82 10.46
CA ALA A 37 1.20 7.31 9.85
C ALA A 37 1.39 5.91 9.26
N ALA A 38 2.44 5.69 8.48
CA ALA A 38 2.76 4.39 7.90
C ALA A 38 2.97 3.31 8.98
N MET A 39 3.69 3.66 10.04
CA MET A 39 3.89 2.79 11.19
C MET A 39 2.62 2.52 11.98
N ALA A 40 1.60 3.38 11.90
CA ALA A 40 0.28 3.10 12.48
C ALA A 40 -0.50 2.11 11.60
N PHE A 41 -0.46 2.26 10.26
CA PHE A 41 -1.03 1.29 9.33
C PHE A 41 -0.41 -0.10 9.49
N LEU A 42 0.93 -0.20 9.55
CA LEU A 42 1.65 -1.47 9.71
C LEU A 42 1.38 -2.17 11.06
N ARG A 43 0.82 -1.44 12.04
CA ARG A 43 0.36 -2.00 13.33
C ARG A 43 -1.10 -2.46 13.28
N GLY A 44 -1.74 -2.42 12.12
CA GLY A 44 -3.15 -2.79 11.96
C GLY A 44 -4.12 -1.83 12.63
N LYS A 45 -3.77 -0.54 12.74
CA LYS A 45 -4.65 0.49 13.30
C LYS A 45 -5.53 1.11 12.23
N ASP A 46 -6.74 1.49 12.62
CA ASP A 46 -7.57 2.42 11.87
C ASP A 46 -7.02 3.84 12.04
N VAL A 47 -6.72 4.51 10.93
CA VAL A 47 -6.02 5.81 10.94
C VAL A 47 -6.70 6.79 9.98
N THR A 48 -7.01 7.99 10.50
CA THR A 48 -7.48 9.13 9.71
C THR A 48 -6.35 10.15 9.57
N LEU A 49 -5.93 10.43 8.33
CA LEU A 49 -4.86 11.40 8.04
C LEU A 49 -5.41 12.75 7.60
N ILE A 50 -5.12 13.80 8.37
CA ILE A 50 -5.47 15.19 8.06
C ILE A 50 -4.17 15.98 7.89
N ALA A 51 -3.61 15.91 6.68
CA ALA A 51 -2.36 16.60 6.34
C ALA A 51 -2.18 16.74 4.82
N PRO A 52 -1.38 17.72 4.36
CA PRO A 52 -0.81 17.70 3.00
C PRO A 52 0.15 16.51 2.84
N GLY A 53 0.28 15.99 1.62
CA GLY A 53 1.24 14.91 1.32
C GLY A 53 0.93 13.55 1.95
N LYS A 54 -0.28 13.35 2.47
CA LYS A 54 -0.71 12.09 3.12
C LYS A 54 -0.58 10.83 2.25
N THR A 55 -0.63 10.97 0.92
CA THR A 55 -0.56 9.85 -0.02
C THR A 55 0.66 8.96 0.19
N LEU A 56 1.84 9.56 0.41
CA LEU A 56 3.07 8.80 0.62
C LEU A 56 3.01 7.89 1.85
N ALA A 57 2.26 8.25 2.90
CA ALA A 57 2.11 7.38 4.07
C ALA A 57 1.46 6.03 3.74
N TYR A 58 0.49 6.02 2.80
CA TYR A 58 -0.12 4.79 2.31
C TYR A 58 0.87 3.96 1.49
N TRP A 59 1.68 4.61 0.66
CA TRP A 59 2.71 3.96 -0.16
C TRP A 59 3.82 3.34 0.67
N ILE A 60 4.26 4.03 1.73
CA ILE A 60 5.21 3.47 2.69
C ILE A 60 4.66 2.18 3.27
N ALA A 61 3.41 2.18 3.75
CA ALA A 61 2.83 0.97 4.32
C ALA A 61 2.79 -0.19 3.30
N LEU A 62 2.53 0.09 2.02
CA LEU A 62 2.57 -0.92 0.95
C LEU A 62 3.95 -1.53 0.73
N LEU A 63 5.02 -0.73 0.78
CA LEU A 63 6.39 -1.22 0.58
C LEU A 63 6.81 -2.26 1.63
N PHE A 64 6.17 -2.25 2.80
CA PHE A 64 6.44 -3.15 3.92
C PHE A 64 5.31 -4.16 4.16
N ASN A 65 4.33 -4.21 3.27
CA ASN A 65 3.24 -5.16 3.35
C ASN A 65 3.70 -6.51 2.77
N ASN A 66 3.79 -7.55 3.60
CA ASN A 66 4.37 -8.86 3.25
C ASN A 66 3.48 -9.67 2.29
N ASN A 67 3.34 -9.23 1.03
CA ASN A 67 2.54 -9.85 -0.02
C ASN A 67 1.01 -9.87 0.24
N ASP A 68 0.52 -9.03 1.15
CA ASP A 68 -0.92 -8.82 1.32
C ASP A 68 -1.47 -7.83 0.26
N MET A 69 -2.76 -7.96 -0.06
CA MET A 69 -3.47 -7.07 -1.00
C MET A 69 -4.03 -5.85 -0.27
N VAL A 70 -3.89 -4.66 -0.88
CA VAL A 70 -4.55 -3.44 -0.42
C VAL A 70 -5.57 -2.97 -1.45
N VAL A 71 -6.76 -2.63 -0.98
CA VAL A 71 -7.83 -2.04 -1.79
C VAL A 71 -7.87 -0.55 -1.53
N ILE A 72 -7.71 0.24 -2.60
CA ILE A 72 -7.75 1.70 -2.54
C ILE A 72 -9.03 2.15 -3.23
N VAL A 73 -9.87 2.86 -2.49
CA VAL A 73 -11.10 3.44 -3.02
C VAL A 73 -10.87 4.92 -3.30
N THR A 74 -10.90 5.30 -4.58
CA THR A 74 -10.73 6.68 -5.02
C THR A 74 -12.04 7.22 -5.60
N SER A 75 -12.32 8.51 -5.38
CA SER A 75 -13.54 9.16 -5.89
C SER A 75 -13.50 9.50 -7.39
N LEU A 76 -12.32 9.53 -8.00
CA LEU A 76 -12.12 9.90 -9.39
C LEU A 76 -11.25 8.86 -10.11
N ASN A 77 -11.61 8.53 -11.35
CA ASN A 77 -10.85 7.60 -12.17
C ASN A 77 -9.40 8.06 -12.39
N VAL A 78 -9.21 9.34 -12.68
CA VAL A 78 -7.89 9.95 -12.89
C VAL A 78 -6.97 9.75 -11.68
N LEU A 79 -7.50 9.79 -10.46
CA LEU A 79 -6.71 9.52 -9.25
C LEU A 79 -6.31 8.05 -9.14
N GLY A 80 -7.20 7.14 -9.54
CA GLY A 80 -6.91 5.71 -9.60
C GLY A 80 -5.83 5.38 -10.63
N GLU A 81 -5.90 6.00 -11.82
CA GLU A 81 -4.90 5.85 -12.89
C GLU A 81 -3.53 6.36 -12.44
N GLN A 82 -3.48 7.57 -11.87
CA GLN A 82 -2.24 8.14 -11.32
C GLN A 82 -1.64 7.27 -10.21
N THR A 83 -2.49 6.71 -9.35
CA THR A 83 -2.09 5.78 -8.29
C THR A 83 -1.47 4.52 -8.88
N GLN A 84 -2.12 3.91 -9.88
CA GLN A 84 -1.61 2.71 -10.54
C GLN A 84 -0.22 2.96 -11.15
N VAL A 85 -0.04 4.07 -11.88
CA VAL A 85 1.26 4.44 -12.46
C VAL A 85 2.34 4.57 -11.38
N GLN A 86 2.07 5.31 -10.29
CA GLN A 86 3.03 5.48 -9.19
C GLN A 86 3.44 4.15 -8.53
N LEU A 87 2.49 3.23 -8.38
CA LEU A 87 2.74 1.92 -7.78
C LEU A 87 3.53 1.02 -8.73
N GLU A 88 3.19 1.02 -10.03
CA GLU A 88 3.91 0.25 -11.05
C GLU A 88 5.35 0.74 -11.20
N GLU A 89 5.59 2.06 -11.18
CA GLU A 89 6.93 2.66 -11.18
C GLU A 89 7.75 2.23 -9.95
N ALA A 90 7.11 2.04 -8.80
CA ALA A 90 7.71 1.52 -7.59
C ALA A 90 7.85 -0.02 -7.56
N GLY A 91 7.53 -0.70 -8.66
CA GLY A 91 7.60 -2.17 -8.78
C GLY A 91 6.47 -2.91 -8.07
N VAL A 92 5.42 -2.21 -7.65
CA VAL A 92 4.24 -2.78 -7.00
C VAL A 92 3.20 -3.13 -8.07
N LYS A 93 2.86 -4.42 -8.16
CA LYS A 93 1.77 -4.88 -9.03
C LYS A 93 0.45 -4.25 -8.57
N SER A 94 -0.23 -3.54 -9.45
CA SER A 94 -1.51 -2.90 -9.14
C SER A 94 -2.46 -2.96 -10.33
N ILE A 95 -3.76 -2.78 -10.04
CA ILE A 95 -4.81 -2.68 -11.06
C ILE A 95 -5.88 -1.69 -10.60
N MET A 96 -6.14 -0.68 -11.43
CA MET A 96 -7.26 0.23 -11.25
C MET A 96 -8.53 -0.42 -11.79
N LEU A 97 -9.56 -0.50 -10.97
CA LEU A 97 -10.87 -1.04 -11.37
C LEU A 97 -11.83 0.10 -11.69
N ASN A 98 -12.45 0.06 -12.87
CA ASN A 98 -13.44 1.04 -13.31
C ASN A 98 -14.56 0.38 -14.13
N LYS A 99 -15.56 1.17 -14.53
CA LYS A 99 -16.70 0.69 -15.30
C LYS A 99 -16.30 -0.07 -16.58
N GLU A 100 -15.20 0.30 -17.22
CA GLU A 100 -14.76 -0.24 -18.50
C GLU A 100 -14.07 -1.59 -18.35
N ASN A 101 -13.36 -1.82 -17.25
CA ASN A 101 -12.57 -3.03 -17.04
C ASN A 101 -13.15 -3.99 -15.97
N VAL A 102 -14.27 -3.64 -15.32
CA VAL A 102 -15.02 -4.55 -14.43
C VAL A 102 -15.70 -5.64 -15.26
N THR A 103 -14.96 -6.72 -15.52
CA THR A 103 -15.40 -7.87 -16.30
C THR A 103 -15.05 -9.18 -15.59
N LYS A 104 -15.72 -10.29 -15.96
CA LYS A 104 -15.38 -11.64 -15.46
C LYS A 104 -13.92 -12.03 -15.69
N LYS A 105 -13.26 -11.47 -16.70
CA LYS A 105 -11.83 -11.71 -16.97
C LYS A 105 -10.96 -11.08 -15.88
N THR A 106 -11.23 -9.84 -15.52
CA THR A 106 -10.51 -9.10 -14.48
C THR A 106 -10.62 -9.78 -13.12
N TYR A 107 -11.79 -10.34 -12.79
CA TYR A 107 -11.98 -11.14 -11.57
C TYR A 107 -11.26 -12.50 -11.57
N LYS A 108 -10.84 -13.00 -12.74
CA LYS A 108 -10.11 -14.28 -12.86
C LYS A 108 -8.58 -14.11 -12.84
N VAL A 109 -8.08 -12.89 -13.03
CA VAL A 109 -6.64 -12.62 -13.04
C VAL A 109 -6.14 -12.45 -11.61
N HIS A 110 -5.76 -13.57 -11.00
CA HIS A 110 -4.71 -13.77 -9.96
C HIS A 110 -4.98 -14.96 -9.03
N PHE A 111 -5.36 -16.13 -9.58
CA PHE A 111 -5.27 -17.43 -8.90
C PHE A 111 -4.19 -18.35 -9.48
N TYR A 112 -3.28 -17.81 -10.31
CA TYR A 112 -2.09 -18.55 -10.78
C TYR A 112 -0.83 -17.81 -10.35
N LEU A 113 -0.43 -18.04 -9.10
CA LEU A 113 0.97 -18.08 -8.72
C LEU A 113 1.31 -19.56 -8.47
N GLU A 114 1.46 -20.31 -9.55
CA GLU A 114 2.14 -21.62 -9.52
C GLU A 114 3.20 -21.61 -10.62
N ASN A 115 4.45 -21.41 -10.20
CA ASN A 115 5.55 -22.37 -10.31
C ASN A 115 6.80 -21.78 -9.66
#